data_AF-A7T8X5-F1
#
_entry.id   AF-A7T8X5-F1
#
_cell.length_a   1.000
_cell.length_b   1.000
_cell.length_c   1.000
_cell.angle_alpha   90.00
_cell.angle_beta   90.00
_cell.angle_gamma   90.00
#
_symmetry.space_group_name_H-M   'P 1'
#
loop_
_entity.id
_entity.type
_entity.pdbx_description
1 polymer ?
#
loop_
_entity_poly.entity_id
_entity_poly.type
_entity_poly.pdbx_seq_one_letter_code
_entity_poly.pdbx_strand_id
1 'polypeptide(L)'
;SGIDLGFMTKSRLNHLLGSGDISDKDRKIFLVGARAFFVRSFEYAVRNMPVDDQLLKKAAFVQFEERQRVSIAMVQYFVERYSQLLSFTSAVDMDALTQEMHDYQMMDDQELPTSDAAADGQSRADLSYGIKWA
;
A
#
# COMPACT_ATOMS: atom_id res chain seq x y z
N SER A 1 -21.53 -10.92 -16.74
CA SER A 1 -20.51 -10.31 -15.87
C SER A 1 -21.22 -9.56 -14.74
N GLY A 2 -21.17 -10.09 -13.52
CA GLY A 2 -21.76 -9.47 -12.33
C GLY A 2 -20.76 -8.58 -11.59
N ILE A 3 -21.25 -7.64 -10.79
CA ILE A 3 -20.40 -6.86 -9.88
C ILE A 3 -20.12 -7.75 -8.69
N ASP A 4 -18.85 -7.89 -8.32
CA ASP A 4 -18.50 -8.57 -7.09
C ASP A 4 -18.71 -7.63 -5.90
N LEU A 5 -19.91 -7.69 -5.32
CA LEU A 5 -20.17 -7.03 -4.05
C LEU A 5 -19.44 -7.78 -2.92
N GLY A 6 -18.85 -7.02 -1.99
CA GLY A 6 -18.25 -7.61 -0.79
C GLY A 6 -19.25 -8.48 -0.01
N PHE A 7 -18.72 -9.50 0.68
CA PHE A 7 -19.52 -10.53 1.38
C PHE A 7 -20.62 -9.92 2.26
N MET A 8 -20.27 -8.91 3.07
CA MET A 8 -21.23 -8.25 3.98
C MET A 8 -22.40 -7.60 3.24
N THR A 9 -22.11 -6.90 2.13
CA THR A 9 -23.12 -6.23 1.32
C THR A 9 -24.05 -7.25 0.64
N LYS A 10 -23.50 -8.34 0.11
CA LYS A 10 -24.31 -9.43 -0.48
C LYS A 10 -25.22 -10.08 0.57
N SER A 11 -24.66 -10.45 1.72
CA SER A 11 -25.40 -11.08 2.80
C SER A 11 -26.54 -10.19 3.29
N ARG A 12 -26.30 -8.88 3.45
CA ARG A 12 -27.34 -7.93 3.84
C ARG A 12 -28.43 -7.77 2.78
N LEU A 13 -28.05 -7.65 1.50
CA LEU A 13 -29.00 -7.49 0.40
C LEU A 13 -29.90 -8.73 0.25
N ASN A 14 -29.34 -9.93 0.42
CA ASN A 14 -30.10 -11.18 0.40
C ASN A 14 -31.02 -11.30 1.62
N HIS A 15 -30.56 -10.90 2.81
CA HIS A 15 -31.40 -10.86 4.01
C HIS A 15 -32.62 -9.96 3.80
N LEU A 16 -32.43 -8.72 3.32
CA LEU A 16 -33.51 -7.77 3.08
C LEU A 16 -34.51 -8.26 2.03
N LEU A 17 -34.02 -8.96 1.01
CA LEU A 17 -34.90 -9.59 0.01
C LEU A 17 -35.69 -10.75 0.64
N GLY A 18 -35.05 -11.56 1.47
CA GLY A 18 -35.67 -12.69 2.17
C GLY A 18 -36.70 -12.28 3.22
N SER A 19 -36.50 -11.14 3.89
CA SER A 19 -37.47 -10.56 4.84
C SER A 19 -38.63 -9.83 4.17
N GLY A 20 -38.54 -9.57 2.86
CA GLY A 20 -39.54 -8.78 2.12
C GLY A 20 -39.44 -7.27 2.32
N ASP A 21 -38.40 -6.79 3.01
CA ASP A 21 -38.14 -5.37 3.24
C ASP A 21 -37.79 -4.63 1.94
N ILE A 22 -37.27 -5.36 0.95
CA ILE A 22 -37.02 -4.86 -0.40
C ILE A 22 -37.58 -5.81 -1.45
N SER A 23 -37.98 -5.27 -2.59
CA SER A 23 -38.39 -6.07 -3.74
C SER A 23 -37.19 -6.49 -4.61
N ASP A 24 -37.42 -7.44 -5.50
CA ASP A 24 -36.45 -7.78 -6.55
C ASP A 24 -36.12 -6.59 -7.47
N LYS A 25 -37.08 -5.67 -7.65
CA LYS A 25 -36.86 -4.44 -8.41
C LYS A 25 -35.88 -3.52 -7.69
N ASP A 26 -36.02 -3.35 -6.38
CA ASP A 26 -35.12 -2.53 -5.57
C ASP A 26 -33.70 -3.10 -5.56
N ARG A 27 -33.58 -4.43 -5.44
CA ARG A 27 -32.30 -5.12 -5.58
C ARG A 27 -31.63 -4.83 -6.93
N LYS A 28 -32.39 -4.88 -8.03
CA LYS A 28 -31.87 -4.57 -9.37
C LYS A 28 -31.41 -3.11 -9.47
N ILE A 29 -32.20 -2.17 -8.95
CA ILE A 29 -31.83 -0.74 -8.93
C ILE A 29 -30.54 -0.54 -8.15
N PHE A 30 -30.40 -1.15 -6.97
CA PHE A 30 -29.19 -1.11 -6.18
C PHE A 30 -27.97 -1.62 -6.97
N LEU A 31 -28.09 -2.79 -7.61
CA LEU A 31 -26.99 -3.37 -8.39
C LEU A 31 -26.58 -2.47 -9.57
N VAL A 32 -27.54 -1.87 -10.28
CA VAL A 32 -27.25 -0.92 -11.36
C VAL A 32 -26.54 0.32 -10.82
N GLY A 33 -27.02 0.86 -9.69
CA GLY A 33 -26.41 2.01 -9.02
C GLY A 33 -24.98 1.72 -8.55
N ALA A 34 -24.76 0.58 -7.89
CA ALA A 34 -23.44 0.12 -7.47
C ALA A 34 -22.48 0.00 -8.67
N ARG A 35 -22.97 -0.49 -9.81
CA ARG A 35 -22.16 -0.58 -11.04
C ARG A 35 -21.71 0.79 -11.49
N ALA A 36 -22.65 1.71 -11.60
CA ALA A 36 -22.40 3.07 -12.08
C ALA A 36 -21.42 3.79 -11.15
N PHE A 37 -21.56 3.59 -9.83
CA PHE A 37 -20.61 4.08 -8.85
C PHE A 37 -19.21 3.53 -9.09
N PHE A 38 -19.03 2.21 -9.13
CA PHE A 38 -17.70 1.62 -9.32
C PHE A 38 -17.04 2.06 -10.63
N VAL A 39 -17.79 2.12 -11.72
CA VAL A 39 -17.27 2.60 -13.01
C VAL A 39 -16.79 4.06 -12.88
N ARG A 40 -17.60 4.95 -12.29
CA ARG A 40 -17.22 6.36 -12.13
C ARG A 40 -16.06 6.55 -11.15
N SER A 41 -16.03 5.79 -10.05
CA SER A 41 -14.93 5.82 -9.10
C SER A 41 -13.64 5.34 -9.75
N PHE A 42 -13.69 4.29 -10.56
CA PHE A 42 -12.53 3.80 -11.30
C PHE A 42 -12.06 4.82 -12.34
N GLU A 43 -12.98 5.40 -13.13
CA GLU A 43 -12.64 6.46 -14.08
C GLU A 43 -12.02 7.68 -13.39
N TYR A 44 -12.57 8.08 -12.24
CA TYR A 44 -12.00 9.17 -11.44
C TYR A 44 -10.60 8.80 -10.94
N ALA A 45 -10.44 7.60 -10.39
CA ALA A 45 -9.15 7.12 -9.91
C ALA A 45 -8.13 7.11 -11.05
N VAL A 46 -8.44 6.54 -12.22
CA VAL A 46 -7.52 6.52 -13.37
C VAL A 46 -7.17 7.93 -13.85
N ARG A 47 -8.14 8.87 -13.87
CA ARG A 47 -7.90 10.25 -14.32
C ARG A 47 -7.07 11.07 -13.33
N ASN A 48 -7.17 10.79 -12.04
CA ASN A 48 -6.52 11.57 -10.98
C ASN A 48 -5.36 10.83 -10.31
N MET A 49 -5.17 9.55 -10.60
CA MET A 49 -4.02 8.79 -10.15
C MET A 49 -2.81 9.35 -10.90
N PRO A 50 -1.80 9.86 -10.19
CA PRO A 50 -0.66 10.44 -10.83
C PRO A 50 0.24 9.29 -11.28
N VAL A 51 -0.15 8.59 -12.35
CA VAL A 51 0.61 7.47 -12.92
C VAL A 51 2.01 7.90 -13.39
N ASP A 52 2.18 9.21 -13.62
CA ASP A 52 3.46 9.86 -13.92
C ASP A 52 4.05 10.58 -12.69
N ASP A 53 3.64 10.23 -11.47
CA ASP A 53 4.29 10.73 -10.26
C ASP A 53 5.68 10.11 -10.14
N GLN A 54 6.69 10.96 -9.99
CA GLN A 54 8.03 10.49 -9.67
C GLN A 54 8.06 9.67 -8.38
N LEU A 55 7.16 9.91 -7.44
CA LEU A 55 6.96 9.07 -6.27
C LEU A 55 6.63 7.64 -6.66
N LEU A 56 5.62 7.41 -7.51
CA LEU A 56 5.24 6.05 -7.91
C LEU A 56 6.34 5.38 -8.73
N LYS A 57 7.10 6.16 -9.51
CA LYS A 57 8.27 5.67 -10.26
C LYS A 57 9.46 5.29 -9.36
N LYS A 58 9.66 6.01 -8.25
CA LYS A 58 10.75 5.80 -7.29
C LYS A 58 10.35 4.87 -6.14
N ALA A 59 9.06 4.72 -5.88
CA ALA A 59 8.44 3.79 -4.92
C ALA A 59 8.20 2.40 -5.53
N ALA A 60 8.98 2.02 -6.55
CA ALA A 60 8.95 0.65 -7.04
C ALA A 60 9.16 -0.28 -5.83
N PHE A 61 8.27 -1.27 -5.66
CA PHE A 61 8.41 -2.28 -4.64
C PHE A 61 9.82 -2.85 -4.74
N VAL A 62 10.64 -2.61 -3.72
CA VAL A 62 11.96 -3.22 -3.66
C VAL A 62 11.72 -4.71 -3.49
N GLN A 63 11.89 -5.47 -4.57
CA GLN A 63 12.03 -6.91 -4.47
C GLN A 63 13.33 -7.13 -3.72
N PHE A 64 13.26 -7.85 -2.59
CA PHE A 64 14.41 -8.09 -1.73
C PHE A 64 15.53 -8.81 -2.48
N GLU A 65 15.16 -9.60 -3.50
CA GLU A 65 16.03 -10.31 -4.42
C GLU A 65 16.80 -9.36 -5.36
N GLU A 66 16.33 -8.13 -5.54
CA GLU A 66 16.96 -7.11 -6.37
C GLU A 66 17.63 -5.99 -5.55
N ARG A 67 17.79 -6.17 -4.22
CA ARG A 67 18.37 -5.15 -3.33
C ARG A 67 19.71 -4.59 -3.79
N GLN A 68 20.56 -5.43 -4.39
CA GLN A 68 21.86 -5.02 -4.95
C GLN A 68 21.75 -4.00 -6.10
N ARG A 69 20.57 -3.87 -6.74
CA ARG A 69 20.31 -2.93 -7.84
C ARG A 69 19.72 -1.61 -7.36
N VAL A 70 19.34 -1.50 -6.09
CA VAL A 70 18.78 -0.27 -5.52
C VAL A 70 19.87 0.81 -5.50
N SER A 71 19.50 2.07 -5.76
CA SER A 71 20.40 3.21 -5.82
C SER A 71 20.08 4.23 -4.72
N ILE A 72 21.11 4.87 -4.16
CA ILE A 72 20.96 5.91 -3.13
C ILE A 72 20.12 7.09 -3.62
N ALA A 73 20.09 7.34 -4.93
CA ALA A 73 19.25 8.36 -5.54
C ALA A 73 17.75 8.11 -5.32
N MET A 74 17.33 6.85 -5.08
CA MET A 74 15.94 6.55 -4.69
C MET A 74 15.68 7.04 -3.28
N VAL A 75 16.57 6.73 -2.33
CA VAL A 75 16.44 7.12 -0.92
C VAL A 75 16.48 8.65 -0.77
N GLN A 76 17.43 9.31 -1.43
CA GLN A 76 17.55 10.78 -1.47
C GLN A 76 16.28 11.45 -1.96
N TYR A 77 15.64 10.90 -3.01
CA TYR A 77 14.38 11.43 -3.53
C TYR A 77 13.27 11.47 -2.47
N PHE A 78 13.14 10.43 -1.63
CA PHE A 78 12.14 10.42 -0.56
C PHE A 78 12.45 11.41 0.56
N VAL A 79 13.71 11.50 0.96
CA VAL A 79 14.18 12.46 1.98
C VAL A 79 13.88 13.89 1.54
N GLU A 80 14.23 14.24 0.30
CA GLU A 80 14.01 15.58 -0.25
C GLU A 80 12.51 15.89 -0.42
N ARG A 81 11.73 14.92 -0.90
CA ARG A 81 10.29 15.12 -1.15
C ARG A 81 9.46 15.23 0.13
N TYR A 82 9.87 14.54 1.18
CA TYR A 82 9.16 14.48 2.46
C TYR A 82 9.96 15.07 3.61
N SER A 83 10.72 16.13 3.35
CA SER A 83 11.58 16.79 4.36
C SER A 83 10.81 17.31 5.57
N GLN A 84 9.50 17.58 5.44
CA GLN A 84 8.65 17.94 6.59
C GLN A 84 8.24 16.75 7.48
N LEU A 85 8.41 15.51 7.00
CA LEU A 85 8.09 14.27 7.72
C LEU A 85 9.34 13.50 8.15
N LEU A 86 10.43 13.65 7.40
CA LEU A 86 11.67 12.93 7.57
C LEU A 86 12.74 13.87 8.16
N SER A 87 13.39 13.46 9.24
CA SER A 87 14.33 14.28 10.01
C SER A 87 15.79 14.24 9.49
N PHE A 88 16.03 13.70 8.28
CA PHE A 88 17.36 13.69 7.66
C PHE A 88 17.66 15.06 7.05
N THR A 89 18.22 15.96 7.85
CA THR A 89 18.45 17.37 7.46
C THR A 89 19.92 17.76 7.45
N SER A 90 20.80 16.92 8.00
CA SER A 90 22.24 17.16 8.04
C SER A 90 23.02 16.23 7.11
N ALA A 91 24.25 16.62 6.78
CA ALA A 91 25.17 15.76 6.03
C ALA A 91 25.48 14.45 6.77
N VAL A 92 25.52 14.50 8.11
CA VAL A 92 25.74 13.32 8.96
C VAL A 92 24.59 12.33 8.82
N ASP A 93 23.35 12.81 8.75
CA ASP A 93 22.16 11.97 8.56
C ASP A 93 22.19 11.29 7.18
N MET A 94 22.63 12.02 6.16
CA MET A 94 22.76 11.48 4.79
C MET A 94 23.87 10.45 4.66
N ASP A 95 24.99 10.63 5.37
CA ASP A 95 26.08 9.66 5.41
C ASP A 95 25.63 8.38 6.13
N ALA A 96 24.93 8.51 7.27
CA ALA A 96 24.37 7.38 8.00
C ALA A 96 23.36 6.59 7.16
N LEU A 97 22.48 7.30 6.44
CA LEU A 97 21.49 6.71 5.56
C LEU A 97 22.13 6.00 4.36
N THR A 98 23.25 6.54 3.85
CA THR A 98 24.04 5.89 2.80
C THR A 98 24.68 4.60 3.30
N GLN A 99 25.18 4.60 4.53
CA GLN A 99 25.72 3.40 5.16
C GLN A 99 24.64 2.33 5.38
N GLU A 100 23.47 2.71 5.91
CA GLU A 100 22.34 1.79 6.12
C GLU A 100 21.89 1.15 4.79
N MET A 101 21.87 1.92 3.71
CA MET A 101 21.57 1.40 2.39
C MET A 101 22.63 0.38 1.93
N HIS A 102 23.92 0.66 2.14
CA HIS A 102 24.98 -0.28 1.81
C HIS A 102 24.88 -1.58 2.62
N ASP A 103 24.58 -1.47 3.91
CA ASP A 103 24.37 -2.64 4.77
C ASP A 103 23.19 -3.47 4.25
N TYR A 104 22.08 -2.82 3.87
CA TYR A 104 20.94 -3.48 3.24
C TYR A 104 21.30 -4.20 1.93
N GLN A 105 22.12 -3.59 1.06
CA GLN A 105 22.56 -4.23 -0.18
C GLN A 105 23.39 -5.49 0.05
N MET A 106 24.15 -5.53 1.15
CA MET A 106 25.07 -6.61 1.52
C MET A 106 24.46 -7.65 2.46
N MET A 107 23.26 -7.39 2.99
CA MET A 107 22.55 -8.26 3.92
C MET A 107 22.32 -9.66 3.33
N ASP A 108 22.48 -10.71 4.12
CA ASP A 108 22.29 -12.09 3.66
C ASP A 108 20.80 -12.38 3.42
N ASP A 109 20.49 -13.28 2.49
CA ASP A 109 19.10 -13.64 2.19
C ASP A 109 18.38 -14.24 3.42
N GLN A 110 19.11 -14.88 4.34
CA GLN A 110 18.56 -15.45 5.58
C GLN A 110 18.15 -14.39 6.61
N GLU A 111 18.68 -13.17 6.48
CA GLU A 111 18.36 -12.03 7.36
C GLU A 111 17.16 -11.22 6.83
N LEU A 112 16.69 -11.53 5.62
CA LEU A 112 15.52 -10.88 5.05
C LEU A 112 14.23 -11.35 5.75
N PRO A 113 13.24 -10.45 5.92
CA PRO A 113 11.94 -10.87 6.43
C PRO A 113 11.29 -11.86 5.47
N THR A 114 11.07 -13.10 5.90
CA THR A 114 10.29 -14.09 5.16
C THR A 114 8.82 -13.67 5.14
N SER A 115 8.09 -13.92 4.02
CA SER A 115 6.69 -13.50 3.86
C SER A 115 5.75 -13.94 4.98
N ASP A 116 6.09 -15.05 5.64
CA ASP A 116 5.29 -15.62 6.73
C ASP A 116 5.33 -14.75 8.01
N ALA A 117 6.44 -14.04 8.24
CA ALA A 117 6.58 -13.11 9.37
C ALA A 117 5.84 -11.77 9.14
N ALA A 118 5.47 -11.45 7.90
CA ALA A 118 4.67 -10.27 7.56
C ALA A 118 3.15 -10.54 7.64
N ALA A 119 2.74 -11.82 7.65
CA ALA A 119 1.34 -12.24 7.67
C ALA A 119 0.79 -12.52 9.09
N ASP A 120 1.64 -12.93 10.02
CA ASP A 120 1.24 -13.10 11.41
C ASP A 120 1.25 -11.76 12.13
N GLY A 121 0.04 -11.24 12.40
CA GLY A 121 -0.24 -10.10 13.26
C GLY A 121 0.12 -10.33 14.74
N GLN A 122 1.27 -10.95 15.01
CA GLN A 122 1.78 -11.22 16.34
C GLN A 122 2.57 -10.00 16.82
N SER A 123 1.89 -9.16 17.59
CA SER A 123 2.42 -8.07 18.42
C SER A 123 3.52 -7.20 17.77
N ARG A 124 3.08 -6.06 17.22
CA ARG A 124 3.91 -4.91 16.79
C ARG A 124 4.86 -4.34 17.87
N ALA A 125 5.01 -4.98 19.03
CA ALA A 125 5.85 -4.53 20.13
C ALA A 125 7.32 -4.98 20.04
N ASP A 126 7.64 -6.08 19.34
CA ASP A 126 8.99 -6.68 19.42
C ASP A 126 9.85 -6.61 18.15
N LEU A 127 9.35 -6.05 17.04
CA LEU A 127 10.19 -5.69 15.89
C LEU A 127 10.84 -4.31 16.11
N SER A 128 11.62 -4.20 17.18
CA SER A 128 12.58 -3.12 17.41
C SER A 128 13.86 -3.37 16.59
N TYR A 129 13.74 -3.43 15.27
CA TYR A 129 14.87 -3.12 14.39
C TYR A 129 14.68 -1.70 13.86
N GLY A 130 15.15 -0.75 14.67
CA GLY A 130 15.97 0.34 14.13
C GLY A 130 15.33 1.60 13.57
N ILE A 131 14.01 1.81 13.56
CA ILE A 131 13.46 3.15 13.30
C ILE A 131 12.56 3.57 14.45
N LYS A 132 13.17 4.21 15.46
CA LYS A 132 12.45 4.97 16.48
C LYS A 132 12.14 6.35 15.90
N TRP A 133 10.89 6.57 15.53
CA TRP A 133 10.36 7.93 15.34
C TRP A 133 10.20 8.56 16.72
N ALA A 134 11.14 9.43 17.09
CA ALA A 134 11.03 10.37 18.21
C ALA A 134 11.44 11.75 17.72
#